data_AF-A0A7X9IC81-F1
#
_entry.id   AF-A0A7X9IC81-F1
#
_cell.length_a   1.000
_cell.length_b   1.000
_cell.length_c   1.000
_cell.angle_alpha   90.00
_cell.angle_beta   90.00
_cell.angle_gamma   90.00
#
_symmetry.space_group_name_H-M   'P 1'
#
loop_
_entity.id
_entity.type
_entity.pdbx_description
1 polymer ?
#
loop_
_entity_poly.entity_id
_entity_poly.type
_entity_poly.pdbx_seq_one_letter_code
_entity_poly.pdbx_strand_id
1 'polypeptide(L)'
;VNRLEITRNSLSVSGGTGGFLLWAETAVPVKENLNTAEGRKRHGLIYPPAETMRFMQAKRLPGDDASCLNLNHVSSPPVLGIDNGFLSEYRAFSFESLIQGADPGDPWRLLDTAPANNTIYGFADQTVLQWGLKKSVGDTLVYVAENGERLNIIIAGGLKPSLFQGYLLTGNSLFSEYFPSVPGSSVFLVSGKKDYFSNYIPLLNARFENYGIELTDARDRLSAFFTVTNTYLSVFMVLGAFGMVLGVAGLGFVLMQNYRFRRREFGLMLALGYEERSIRRVVISEQVVILAAGLLTGFAGALAATLPLTGKLQGIPWISVILIAASVLIAGLTSIFLSLKSIRREPLLASLRRE
;
A
#
# COMPACT_ATOMS: atom_id res chain seq x y z
N VAL A 1 -10.12 5.66 -6.95
CA VAL A 1 -8.88 6.23 -6.38
C VAL A 1 -7.99 5.06 -6.00
N ASN A 2 -6.76 5.00 -6.49
CA ASN A 2 -5.84 3.88 -6.22
C ASN A 2 -5.21 4.07 -4.83
N ARG A 3 -6.04 3.98 -3.79
CA ARG A 3 -5.63 4.12 -2.38
C ARG A 3 -5.65 2.73 -1.75
N LEU A 4 -4.62 2.39 -1.00
CA LEU A 4 -4.66 1.20 -0.17
C LEU A 4 -5.57 1.49 1.01
N GLU A 5 -6.74 0.86 1.01
CA GLU A 5 -7.72 0.93 2.09
C GLU A 5 -7.83 -0.42 2.79
N ILE A 6 -8.12 -0.36 4.09
CA ILE A 6 -8.46 -1.56 4.83
C ILE A 6 -9.83 -2.03 4.37
N THR A 7 -9.84 -3.15 3.66
CA THR A 7 -11.08 -3.81 3.24
C THR A 7 -11.52 -4.82 4.30
N ARG A 8 -12.75 -5.32 4.20
CA ARG A 8 -13.19 -6.46 5.03
C ARG A 8 -12.27 -7.68 4.86
N ASN A 9 -11.68 -7.88 3.68
CA ASN A 9 -10.72 -8.95 3.42
C ASN A 9 -9.37 -8.71 4.11
N SER A 10 -8.96 -7.45 4.29
CA SER A 10 -7.74 -7.12 5.05
C SER A 10 -7.85 -7.52 6.53
N LEU A 11 -9.07 -7.58 7.06
CA LEU A 11 -9.39 -7.95 8.44
C LEU A 11 -9.77 -9.43 8.62
N SER A 12 -9.71 -10.24 7.57
CA SER A 12 -10.00 -11.68 7.64
C SER A 12 -8.79 -12.44 8.18
N VAL A 13 -8.97 -13.74 8.45
CA VAL A 13 -7.90 -14.62 8.93
C VAL A 13 -6.74 -14.71 7.93
N SER A 14 -7.03 -14.80 6.63
CA SER A 14 -6.00 -14.78 5.58
C SER A 14 -5.54 -13.36 5.22
N GLY A 15 -6.13 -12.32 5.83
CA GLY A 15 -5.86 -10.91 5.56
C GLY A 15 -4.60 -10.38 6.23
N GLY A 16 -4.35 -9.08 6.07
CA GLY A 16 -3.18 -8.40 6.66
C GLY A 16 -3.19 -8.35 8.18
N THR A 17 -4.34 -8.50 8.85
CA THR A 17 -4.40 -8.61 10.31
C THR A 17 -4.35 -10.04 10.84
N GLY A 18 -4.39 -11.05 9.98
CA GLY A 18 -4.42 -12.46 10.41
C GLY A 18 -5.69 -12.84 11.19
N GLY A 19 -6.74 -12.01 11.16
CA GLY A 19 -7.94 -12.15 11.99
C GLY A 19 -7.77 -11.70 13.45
N PHE A 20 -6.60 -11.18 13.82
CA PHE A 20 -6.35 -10.60 15.13
C PHE A 20 -6.98 -9.21 15.26
N LEU A 21 -7.33 -8.85 16.48
CA LEU A 21 -8.00 -7.60 16.83
C LEU A 21 -7.02 -6.57 17.41
N LEU A 22 -6.04 -7.02 18.20
CA LEU A 22 -5.08 -6.15 18.86
C LEU A 22 -3.66 -6.62 18.58
N TRP A 23 -2.77 -5.65 18.43
CA TRP A 23 -1.32 -5.80 18.61
C TRP A 23 -0.98 -5.30 20.01
N ALA A 24 -0.17 -6.06 20.75
CA ALA A 24 0.33 -5.64 22.06
C ALA A 24 1.85 -5.77 22.13
N GLU A 25 2.50 -4.81 22.76
CA GLU A 25 3.90 -4.89 23.14
C GLU A 25 4.04 -4.71 24.65
N THR A 26 4.99 -5.38 25.28
CA THR A 26 5.31 -5.17 26.70
C THR A 26 6.76 -4.74 26.86
N ALA A 27 7.01 -3.79 27.74
CA ALA A 27 8.36 -3.37 28.10
C ALA A 27 9.13 -4.48 28.85
N VAL A 28 8.42 -5.24 29.69
CA VAL A 28 8.95 -6.41 30.39
C VAL A 28 8.43 -7.68 29.72
N PRO A 29 9.28 -8.67 29.38
CA PRO A 29 8.83 -9.92 28.78
C PRO A 29 7.94 -10.76 29.72
N VAL A 30 6.84 -11.28 29.19
CA VAL A 30 5.95 -12.23 29.88
C VAL A 30 6.46 -13.64 29.63
N LYS A 31 6.83 -14.36 30.69
CA LYS A 31 7.44 -15.70 30.57
C LYS A 31 6.40 -16.79 30.31
N GLU A 32 5.18 -16.61 30.80
CA GLU A 32 4.14 -17.63 30.72
C GLU A 32 3.44 -17.65 29.37
N ASN A 33 2.97 -18.85 28.99
CA ASN A 33 2.08 -18.99 27.84
C ASN A 33 0.63 -18.65 28.25
N LEU A 34 0.12 -17.54 27.73
CA LEU A 34 -1.20 -16.97 27.99
C LEU A 34 -2.37 -17.79 27.41
N ASN A 35 -2.10 -18.82 26.63
CA ASN A 35 -3.13 -19.77 26.15
C ASN A 35 -3.27 -21.00 27.06
N THR A 36 -2.30 -21.26 27.94
CA THR A 36 -2.36 -22.37 28.90
C THR A 36 -3.23 -22.06 30.11
N ALA A 37 -3.82 -23.08 30.73
CA ALA A 37 -4.65 -22.89 31.93
C ALA A 37 -3.89 -22.19 33.07
N GLU A 38 -2.62 -22.54 33.29
CA GLU A 38 -1.78 -21.93 34.31
C GLU A 38 -1.46 -20.46 34.00
N GLY A 39 -1.04 -20.16 32.76
CA GLY A 39 -0.75 -18.79 32.35
C GLY A 39 -1.98 -17.90 32.42
N ARG A 40 -3.14 -18.39 31.98
CA ARG A 40 -4.41 -17.66 32.09
C ARG A 40 -4.79 -17.38 33.53
N LYS A 41 -4.64 -18.37 34.43
CA LYS A 41 -4.96 -18.20 35.85
C LYS A 41 -4.02 -17.17 36.50
N ARG A 42 -2.72 -17.24 36.22
CA ARG A 42 -1.70 -16.32 36.76
C ARG A 42 -1.99 -14.86 36.41
N HIS A 43 -2.45 -14.62 35.18
CA HIS A 43 -2.72 -13.28 34.65
C HIS A 43 -4.19 -12.87 34.72
N GLY A 44 -5.04 -13.65 35.40
CA GLY A 44 -6.45 -13.30 35.59
C GLY A 44 -7.28 -13.27 34.29
N LEU A 45 -6.94 -14.12 33.31
CA LEU A 45 -7.55 -14.23 31.99
C LEU A 45 -8.57 -15.38 31.87
N ILE A 46 -9.08 -15.85 33.01
CA ILE A 46 -9.97 -17.03 33.11
C ILE A 46 -11.47 -16.70 33.11
N TYR A 47 -11.83 -15.41 33.17
CA TYR A 47 -13.23 -14.98 33.21
C TYR A 47 -13.61 -14.24 31.92
N PRO A 48 -14.90 -14.20 31.56
CA PRO A 48 -15.38 -13.32 30.50
C PRO A 48 -14.98 -11.87 30.76
N PRO A 49 -14.53 -11.12 29.73
CA PRO A 49 -14.43 -11.54 28.32
C PRO A 49 -13.06 -12.16 27.94
N ALA A 50 -12.07 -12.18 28.86
CA ALA A 50 -10.71 -12.67 28.59
C ALA A 50 -10.65 -14.15 28.22
N GLU A 51 -11.56 -14.98 28.72
CA GLU A 51 -11.59 -16.41 28.39
C GLU A 51 -11.80 -16.68 26.89
N THR A 52 -12.36 -15.70 26.15
CA THR A 52 -12.58 -15.79 24.71
C THR A 52 -11.35 -15.38 23.88
N MET A 53 -10.34 -14.80 24.53
CA MET A 53 -9.13 -14.35 23.87
C MET A 53 -8.22 -15.53 23.52
N ARG A 54 -7.57 -15.48 22.36
CA ARG A 54 -6.39 -16.29 22.06
C ARG A 54 -5.23 -15.39 21.67
N PHE A 55 -4.04 -15.77 22.14
CA PHE A 55 -2.83 -14.99 21.99
C PHE A 55 -1.89 -15.70 21.02
N MET A 56 -1.33 -14.99 20.05
CA MET A 56 -0.07 -15.41 19.46
C MET A 56 1.03 -14.63 20.17
N GLN A 57 2.02 -15.36 20.67
CA GLN A 57 3.10 -14.85 21.48
C GLN A 57 4.40 -14.87 20.70
N ALA A 58 5.17 -13.79 20.78
CA ALA A 58 6.45 -13.68 20.12
C ALA A 58 7.52 -13.13 21.07
N LYS A 59 8.67 -13.79 21.08
CA LYS A 59 9.91 -13.27 21.65
C LYS A 59 10.52 -12.28 20.67
N ARG A 60 11.13 -11.20 21.16
CA ARG A 60 11.75 -10.18 20.31
C ARG A 60 13.24 -10.09 20.58
N LEU A 61 14.04 -10.28 19.54
CA LEU A 61 15.41 -9.81 19.48
C LEU A 61 15.40 -8.38 18.90
N PRO A 62 15.94 -7.38 19.61
CA PRO A 62 16.03 -6.03 19.08
C PRO A 62 16.93 -6.01 17.83
N GLY A 63 16.65 -5.09 16.91
CA GLY A 63 17.39 -4.89 15.68
C GLY A 63 17.12 -3.49 15.12
N ASP A 64 17.68 -3.21 13.94
CA ASP A 64 17.48 -1.93 13.26
C ASP A 64 16.09 -1.87 12.63
N ASP A 65 15.34 -0.77 12.81
CA ASP A 65 13.97 -0.64 12.29
C ASP A 65 13.93 -0.83 10.76
N ALA A 66 13.42 -1.97 10.27
CA ALA A 66 13.29 -2.25 8.84
C ALA A 66 11.93 -1.87 8.26
N SER A 67 11.12 -1.10 8.99
CA SER A 67 9.85 -0.61 8.47
C SER A 67 10.09 0.26 7.23
N CYS A 68 9.10 0.33 6.33
CA CYS A 68 9.17 1.21 5.16
C CYS A 68 9.17 2.71 5.53
N LEU A 69 9.10 3.05 6.83
CA LEU A 69 9.23 4.40 7.35
C LEU A 69 10.70 4.79 7.56
N ASN A 70 11.60 3.82 7.70
CA ASN A 70 13.02 4.09 7.90
C ASN A 70 13.73 4.36 6.55
N LEU A 71 14.42 5.50 6.48
CA LEU A 71 15.17 5.94 5.29
C LEU A 71 16.61 5.43 5.26
N ASN A 72 17.09 4.83 6.36
CA ASN A 72 18.45 4.29 6.47
C ASN A 72 18.56 2.87 5.90
N HIS A 73 19.77 2.46 5.52
CA HIS A 73 20.02 1.09 5.09
C HIS A 73 20.01 0.15 6.30
N VAL A 74 19.04 -0.76 6.31
CA VAL A 74 18.86 -1.71 7.42
C VAL A 74 19.45 -3.06 7.02
N SER A 75 20.43 -3.51 7.79
CA SER A 75 21.13 -4.77 7.51
C SER A 75 20.54 -5.93 8.32
N SER A 76 19.96 -5.64 9.48
CA SER A 76 19.49 -6.63 10.45
C SER A 76 18.18 -6.16 11.11
N PRO A 77 17.01 -6.47 10.51
CA PRO A 77 15.71 -6.20 11.14
C PRO A 77 15.59 -6.86 12.51
N PRO A 78 14.70 -6.36 13.41
CA PRO A 78 14.36 -7.06 14.63
C PRO A 78 13.74 -8.42 14.29
N VAL A 79 14.08 -9.43 15.08
CA VAL A 79 13.64 -10.81 14.84
C VAL A 79 12.58 -11.19 15.86
N LEU A 80 11.47 -11.75 15.39
CA LEU A 80 10.41 -12.29 16.23
C LEU A 80 10.45 -13.82 16.19
N GLY A 81 10.72 -14.43 17.34
CA GLY A 81 10.52 -15.86 17.56
C GLY A 81 9.05 -16.13 17.89
N ILE A 82 8.29 -16.61 16.91
CA ILE A 82 6.83 -16.71 16.99
C ILE A 82 6.35 -18.12 17.33
N ASP A 83 5.30 -18.23 18.14
CA ASP A 83 4.49 -19.45 18.24
C ASP A 83 3.59 -19.55 17.02
N ASN A 84 3.96 -20.44 16.09
CA ASN A 84 3.27 -20.60 14.81
C ASN A 84 2.05 -21.53 14.88
N GLY A 85 1.74 -22.15 16.04
CA GLY A 85 0.67 -23.14 16.15
C GLY A 85 -0.70 -22.58 15.74
N PHE A 86 -1.05 -21.39 16.25
CA PHE A 86 -2.27 -20.69 15.83
C PHE A 86 -2.22 -20.31 14.34
N LEU A 87 -1.07 -19.86 13.84
CA LEU A 87 -0.95 -19.37 12.47
C LEU A 87 -1.10 -20.50 11.45
N SER A 88 -0.53 -21.67 11.74
CA SER A 88 -0.68 -22.90 10.96
C SER A 88 -2.12 -23.44 11.04
N GLU A 89 -2.68 -23.59 12.25
CA GLU A 89 -4.04 -24.13 12.46
C GLU A 89 -5.11 -23.34 11.68
N TYR A 90 -5.03 -22.01 11.74
CA TYR A 90 -6.01 -21.13 11.11
C TYR A 90 -5.61 -20.64 9.72
N ARG A 91 -4.44 -21.04 9.20
CA ARG A 91 -3.85 -20.52 7.96
C ARG A 91 -3.88 -18.99 7.92
N ALA A 92 -3.41 -18.40 9.02
CA ALA A 92 -3.43 -16.96 9.19
C ALA A 92 -2.43 -16.28 8.25
N PHE A 93 -2.81 -15.10 7.75
CA PHE A 93 -2.09 -14.30 6.76
C PHE A 93 -1.93 -15.01 5.40
N SER A 94 -1.58 -14.22 4.38
CA SER A 94 -1.34 -14.71 3.02
C SER A 94 0.08 -14.42 2.59
N PHE A 95 0.63 -15.27 1.75
CA PHE A 95 1.97 -15.11 1.19
C PHE A 95 1.88 -14.59 -0.26
N GLU A 96 2.79 -13.69 -0.63
CA GLU A 96 2.99 -13.25 -2.02
C GLU A 96 4.02 -14.18 -2.71
N SER A 97 5.02 -14.67 -1.96
CA SER A 97 6.06 -15.54 -2.46
C SER A 97 6.51 -16.56 -1.42
N LEU A 98 6.95 -17.73 -1.87
CA LEU A 98 7.43 -18.84 -1.05
C LEU A 98 8.64 -19.50 -1.74
N ILE A 99 9.54 -20.06 -0.96
CA ILE A 99 10.71 -20.80 -1.45
C ILE A 99 10.26 -22.08 -2.16
N GLN A 100 11.05 -22.54 -3.13
CA GLN A 100 10.77 -23.78 -3.84
C GLN A 100 10.74 -24.97 -2.85
N GLY A 101 9.70 -25.80 -2.95
CA GLY A 101 9.50 -26.94 -2.05
C GLY A 101 8.69 -26.65 -0.78
N ALA A 102 8.33 -25.38 -0.53
CA ALA A 102 7.38 -25.04 0.53
C ALA A 102 5.97 -25.56 0.20
N ASP A 103 5.27 -26.09 1.20
CA ASP A 103 3.84 -26.42 1.08
C ASP A 103 3.01 -25.12 1.13
N PRO A 104 2.32 -24.72 0.04
CA PRO A 104 1.49 -23.52 0.05
C PRO A 104 0.28 -23.63 0.99
N GLY A 105 -0.13 -24.85 1.36
CA GLY A 105 -1.26 -25.11 2.25
C GLY A 105 -0.97 -24.81 3.72
N ASP A 106 0.30 -24.93 4.14
CA ASP A 106 0.76 -24.59 5.49
C ASP A 106 2.23 -24.13 5.52
N PRO A 107 2.52 -22.90 5.05
CA PRO A 107 3.89 -22.40 5.00
C PRO A 107 4.54 -22.24 6.37
N TRP A 108 3.74 -22.04 7.43
CA TRP A 108 4.21 -21.73 8.78
C TRP A 108 5.06 -22.84 9.41
N ARG A 109 4.86 -24.10 9.00
CA ARG A 109 5.64 -25.25 9.48
C ARG A 109 7.12 -25.17 9.12
N LEU A 110 7.48 -24.43 8.07
CA LEU A 110 8.88 -24.25 7.69
C LEU A 110 9.69 -23.59 8.82
N LEU A 111 9.06 -22.74 9.63
CA LEU A 111 9.73 -22.06 10.74
C LEU A 111 10.16 -23.01 11.87
N ASP A 112 9.63 -24.23 11.91
CA ASP A 112 10.04 -25.26 12.87
C ASP A 112 11.15 -26.17 12.34
N THR A 113 11.60 -25.94 11.11
CA THR A 113 12.62 -26.76 10.44
C THR A 113 13.93 -26.00 10.30
N ALA A 114 15.05 -26.71 10.50
CA ALA A 114 16.40 -26.21 10.27
C ALA A 114 17.01 -26.93 9.05
N PRO A 115 17.27 -26.23 7.92
CA PRO A 115 17.79 -26.88 6.71
C PRO A 115 19.26 -27.32 6.82
N ALA A 116 20.03 -26.70 7.71
CA ALA A 116 21.44 -27.01 7.94
C ALA A 116 21.85 -26.55 9.35
N ASN A 117 23.06 -26.91 9.76
CA ASN A 117 23.62 -26.42 11.03
C ASN A 117 23.73 -24.88 11.01
N ASN A 118 23.40 -24.23 12.11
CA ASN A 118 23.35 -22.78 12.27
C ASN A 118 22.56 -22.06 11.15
N THR A 119 21.55 -22.72 10.61
CA THR A 119 20.71 -22.17 9.55
C THR A 119 19.25 -22.46 9.86
N ILE A 120 18.42 -21.42 9.83
CA ILE A 120 16.99 -21.49 10.10
C ILE A 120 16.21 -20.76 9.00
N TYR A 121 14.91 -21.01 8.92
CA TYR A 121 14.05 -20.26 8.02
C TYR A 121 13.45 -19.03 8.69
N GLY A 122 13.16 -18.02 7.88
CA GLY A 122 12.40 -16.86 8.30
C GLY A 122 11.46 -16.33 7.23
N PHE A 123 10.44 -15.60 7.68
CA PHE A 123 9.49 -14.88 6.83
C PHE A 123 9.54 -13.39 7.12
N ALA A 124 9.27 -12.57 6.12
CA ALA A 124 9.12 -11.13 6.29
C ALA A 124 8.05 -10.61 5.33
N ASP A 125 7.56 -9.39 5.57
CA ASP A 125 6.69 -8.71 4.61
C ASP A 125 7.39 -8.52 3.26
N GLN A 126 6.68 -8.81 2.16
CA GLN A 126 7.22 -8.75 0.80
C GLN A 126 7.74 -7.34 0.45
N THR A 127 7.06 -6.31 0.92
CA THR A 127 7.47 -4.91 0.72
C THR A 127 8.76 -4.58 1.47
N VAL A 128 8.95 -5.14 2.66
CA VAL A 128 10.18 -4.99 3.46
C VAL A 128 11.34 -5.71 2.79
N LEU A 129 11.13 -6.93 2.30
CA LEU A 129 12.12 -7.68 1.53
C LEU A 129 12.59 -6.87 0.32
N GLN A 130 11.66 -6.39 -0.49
CA GLN A 130 11.96 -5.72 -1.75
C GLN A 130 12.62 -4.34 -1.55
N TRP A 131 12.07 -3.51 -0.65
CA TRP A 131 12.44 -2.10 -0.55
C TRP A 131 13.36 -1.78 0.63
N GLY A 132 13.13 -2.43 1.79
CA GLY A 132 13.92 -2.21 3.00
C GLY A 132 15.24 -2.97 2.95
N LEU A 133 15.16 -4.29 2.76
CA LEU A 133 16.33 -5.18 2.82
C LEU A 133 16.99 -5.40 1.45
N LYS A 134 16.29 -5.10 0.35
CA LYS A 134 16.70 -5.40 -1.03
C LYS A 134 17.11 -6.88 -1.20
N LYS A 135 16.31 -7.77 -0.61
CA LYS A 135 16.45 -9.23 -0.65
C LYS A 135 15.26 -9.88 -1.33
N SER A 136 15.49 -11.09 -1.83
CA SER A 136 14.48 -11.95 -2.42
C SER A 136 14.30 -13.22 -1.59
N VAL A 137 13.21 -13.93 -1.81
CA VAL A 137 13.03 -15.29 -1.27
C VAL A 137 14.16 -16.19 -1.75
N GLY A 138 14.74 -16.96 -0.83
CA GLY A 138 15.94 -17.77 -1.05
C GLY A 138 17.24 -17.09 -0.60
N ASP A 139 17.25 -15.75 -0.47
CA ASP A 139 18.41 -15.05 0.09
C ASP A 139 18.56 -15.32 1.59
N THR A 140 19.79 -15.13 2.09
CA THR A 140 20.13 -15.33 3.50
C THR A 140 20.48 -14.01 4.17
N LEU A 141 19.97 -13.84 5.39
CA LEU A 141 20.39 -12.81 6.34
C LEU A 141 21.30 -13.44 7.39
N VAL A 142 22.38 -12.76 7.72
CA VAL A 142 23.37 -13.27 8.68
C VAL A 142 23.23 -12.51 9.99
N TYR A 143 23.03 -13.26 11.06
CA TYR A 143 22.99 -12.80 12.44
C TYR A 143 24.13 -13.45 13.24
N VAL A 144 24.39 -12.89 14.42
CA VAL A 144 25.31 -13.51 15.40
C VAL A 144 24.45 -14.02 16.54
N ALA A 145 24.50 -15.33 16.79
CA ALA A 145 23.82 -15.96 17.92
C ALA A 145 24.53 -15.59 19.24
N GLU A 146 23.86 -15.81 20.38
CA GLU A 146 24.42 -15.44 21.69
C GLU A 146 25.69 -16.21 22.06
N ASN A 147 25.87 -17.41 21.50
CA ASN A 147 27.08 -18.20 21.63
C ASN A 147 28.27 -17.65 20.80
N GLY A 148 28.07 -16.57 20.03
CA GLY A 148 29.07 -15.96 19.16
C GLY A 148 29.17 -16.58 17.76
N GLU A 149 28.42 -17.64 17.48
CA GLU A 149 28.41 -18.28 16.17
C GLU A 149 27.56 -17.50 15.17
N ARG A 150 27.87 -17.66 13.87
CA ARG A 150 27.05 -17.07 12.80
C ARG A 150 25.78 -17.89 12.63
N LEU A 151 24.64 -17.22 12.70
CA LEU A 151 23.32 -17.77 12.40
C LEU A 151 22.84 -17.25 11.04
N ASN A 152 22.53 -18.17 10.14
CA ASN A 152 21.98 -17.87 8.83
C ASN A 152 20.46 -17.99 8.86
N ILE A 153 19.74 -16.94 8.49
CA ILE A 153 18.29 -16.97 8.35
C ILE A 153 17.95 -16.89 6.86
N ILE A 154 17.51 -18.01 6.30
CA ILE A 154 17.07 -18.08 4.90
C ILE A 154 15.66 -17.53 4.81
N ILE A 155 15.44 -16.56 3.93
CA ILE A 155 14.13 -16.00 3.66
C ILE A 155 13.31 -17.03 2.88
N ALA A 156 12.43 -17.74 3.59
CA ALA A 156 11.60 -18.80 3.03
C ALA A 156 10.33 -18.27 2.34
N GLY A 157 9.97 -17.00 2.54
CA GLY A 157 8.73 -16.46 2.03
C GLY A 157 8.50 -14.99 2.35
N GLY A 158 7.74 -14.33 1.48
CA GLY A 158 7.28 -12.95 1.60
C GLY A 158 5.79 -12.90 1.91
N LEU A 159 5.41 -12.36 3.06
CA LEU A 159 4.01 -12.11 3.42
C LEU A 159 3.44 -10.98 2.57
N LYS A 160 2.15 -11.06 2.23
CA LYS A 160 1.39 -9.88 1.80
C LYS A 160 1.35 -8.85 2.94
N PRO A 161 1.15 -7.54 2.65
CA PRO A 161 1.18 -6.49 3.67
C PRO A 161 0.43 -6.85 4.96
N SER A 162 1.19 -6.94 6.06
CA SER A 162 0.73 -7.49 7.33
C SER A 162 1.07 -6.62 8.56
N LEU A 163 0.61 -7.04 9.73
CA LEU A 163 0.98 -6.43 11.02
C LEU A 163 2.47 -6.55 11.36
N PHE A 164 3.17 -7.49 10.73
CA PHE A 164 4.58 -7.79 10.97
C PHE A 164 5.54 -6.93 10.15
N GLN A 165 5.05 -5.89 9.48
CA GLN A 165 5.91 -5.02 8.69
C GLN A 165 7.04 -4.44 9.55
N GLY A 166 8.27 -4.65 9.10
CA GLY A 166 9.51 -4.26 9.80
C GLY A 166 10.16 -5.38 10.61
N TYR A 167 9.53 -6.56 10.73
CA TYR A 167 10.06 -7.69 11.47
C TYR A 167 10.46 -8.86 10.57
N LEU A 168 11.48 -9.61 10.99
CA LEU A 168 11.80 -10.93 10.48
C LEU A 168 11.22 -11.98 11.43
N LEU A 169 10.37 -12.86 10.93
CA LEU A 169 9.69 -13.89 11.71
C LEU A 169 10.46 -15.21 11.62
N THR A 170 10.65 -15.88 12.75
CA THR A 170 11.23 -17.23 12.83
C THR A 170 10.52 -18.06 13.91
N GLY A 171 10.74 -19.38 13.96
CA GLY A 171 10.07 -20.26 14.91
C GLY A 171 10.56 -20.03 16.35
N ASN A 172 9.65 -19.97 17.32
CA ASN A 172 9.98 -19.70 18.72
C ASN A 172 10.92 -20.75 19.35
N SER A 173 10.81 -22.02 18.93
CA SER A 173 11.68 -23.12 19.40
C SER A 173 13.14 -22.86 19.01
N LEU A 174 13.41 -22.74 17.71
CA LEU A 174 14.73 -22.46 17.16
C LEU A 174 15.26 -21.09 17.63
N PHE A 175 14.40 -20.06 17.68
CA PHE A 175 14.78 -18.75 18.23
C PHE A 175 15.34 -18.86 19.65
N SER A 176 14.69 -19.66 20.52
CA SER A 176 15.11 -19.81 21.91
C SER A 176 16.41 -20.61 22.06
N GLU A 177 16.77 -21.43 21.08
CA GLU A 177 18.04 -22.16 21.03
C GLU A 177 19.23 -21.22 20.76
N TYR A 178 19.07 -20.29 19.81
CA TYR A 178 20.12 -19.33 19.45
C TYR A 178 20.15 -18.06 20.32
N PHE A 179 19.02 -17.71 20.93
CA PHE A 179 18.85 -16.51 21.78
C PHE A 179 18.24 -16.85 23.16
N PRO A 180 18.91 -17.68 23.99
CA PRO A 180 18.38 -18.13 25.27
C PRO A 180 18.22 -17.01 26.31
N SER A 181 18.92 -15.88 26.18
CA SER A 181 18.79 -14.76 27.12
C SER A 181 17.41 -14.08 27.08
N VAL A 182 16.64 -14.27 26.00
CA VAL A 182 15.29 -13.71 25.84
C VAL A 182 14.29 -14.59 26.60
N PRO A 183 13.87 -14.19 27.82
CA PRO A 183 13.28 -15.13 28.78
C PRO A 183 11.77 -15.33 28.56
N GLY A 184 11.13 -14.52 27.72
CA GLY A 184 9.68 -14.50 27.52
C GLY A 184 9.28 -13.67 26.30
N SER A 185 7.97 -13.60 26.08
CA SER A 185 7.38 -12.87 24.96
C SER A 185 7.18 -11.40 25.31
N SER A 186 7.48 -10.52 24.37
CA SER A 186 7.24 -9.07 24.51
C SER A 186 6.32 -8.53 23.44
N VAL A 187 5.90 -9.36 22.48
CA VAL A 187 4.99 -9.01 21.40
C VAL A 187 3.86 -10.03 21.37
N PHE A 188 2.64 -9.53 21.21
CA PHE A 188 1.43 -10.34 21.25
C PHE A 188 0.47 -9.90 20.15
N LEU A 189 -0.18 -10.87 19.52
CA LEU A 189 -1.40 -10.63 18.75
C LEU A 189 -2.57 -11.24 19.50
N VAL A 190 -3.64 -10.46 19.69
CA VAL A 190 -4.81 -10.89 20.45
C VAL A 190 -6.00 -11.04 19.52
N SER A 191 -6.57 -12.24 19.50
CA SER A 191 -7.84 -12.54 18.83
C SER A 191 -8.94 -12.75 19.88
N GLY A 192 -10.21 -12.66 19.47
CA GLY A 192 -11.34 -12.89 20.36
C GLY A 192 -12.67 -12.57 19.67
N LYS A 193 -13.77 -12.62 20.42
CA LYS A 193 -15.08 -12.16 19.91
C LYS A 193 -15.10 -10.65 19.72
N LYS A 194 -15.58 -10.19 18.57
CA LYS A 194 -15.65 -8.76 18.22
C LYS A 194 -16.55 -7.95 19.14
N ASP A 195 -17.60 -8.57 19.68
CA ASP A 195 -18.58 -7.91 20.57
C ASP A 195 -17.94 -7.41 21.88
N TYR A 196 -16.84 -8.03 22.32
CA TYR A 196 -16.12 -7.66 23.53
C TYR A 196 -14.88 -6.78 23.26
N PHE A 197 -14.66 -6.33 22.03
CA PHE A 197 -13.45 -5.59 21.67
C PHE A 197 -13.22 -4.36 22.55
N SER A 198 -14.27 -3.60 22.85
CA SER A 198 -14.23 -2.43 23.73
C SER A 198 -13.81 -2.76 25.17
N ASN A 199 -14.02 -4.00 25.63
CA ASN A 199 -13.64 -4.45 26.95
C ASN A 199 -12.21 -5.03 27.00
N TYR A 200 -11.64 -5.44 25.86
CA TYR A 200 -10.32 -6.08 25.82
C TYR A 200 -9.18 -5.13 26.19
N ILE A 201 -9.19 -3.91 25.62
CA ILE A 201 -8.16 -2.91 25.88
C ILE A 201 -8.05 -2.55 27.37
N PRO A 202 -9.12 -2.10 28.06
CA PRO A 202 -9.03 -1.75 29.48
C PRO A 202 -8.67 -2.95 30.35
N LEU A 203 -9.15 -4.15 30.01
CA LEU A 203 -8.83 -5.37 30.74
C LEU A 203 -7.34 -5.74 30.63
N LEU A 204 -6.79 -5.75 29.42
CA LEU A 204 -5.38 -6.08 29.20
C LEU A 204 -4.45 -5.02 29.79
N ASN A 205 -4.81 -3.73 29.68
CA ASN A 205 -4.08 -2.66 30.36
C ASN A 205 -4.03 -2.90 31.88
N ALA A 206 -5.17 -3.18 32.51
CA ALA A 206 -5.20 -3.43 33.96
C ALA A 206 -4.45 -4.70 34.39
N ARG A 207 -4.43 -5.76 33.56
CA ARG A 207 -3.74 -7.02 33.89
C ARG A 207 -2.23 -6.96 33.65
N PHE A 208 -1.80 -6.20 32.66
CA PHE A 208 -0.40 -6.13 32.23
C PHE A 208 0.24 -4.74 32.46
N GLU A 209 -0.36 -3.90 33.30
CA GLU A 209 0.18 -2.58 33.68
C GLU A 209 1.63 -2.69 34.19
N ASN A 210 1.90 -3.66 35.08
CA ASN A 210 3.24 -3.90 35.63
C ASN A 210 4.26 -4.39 34.60
N TYR A 211 3.80 -4.82 33.41
CA TYR A 211 4.67 -5.21 32.30
C TYR A 211 4.90 -4.04 31.32
N GLY A 212 4.27 -2.89 31.53
CA GLY A 212 4.32 -1.75 30.62
C GLY A 212 3.71 -2.11 29.27
N ILE A 213 2.48 -2.62 29.26
CA ILE A 213 1.80 -3.02 28.03
C ILE A 213 1.37 -1.79 27.20
N GLU A 214 1.61 -1.84 25.91
CA GLU A 214 1.09 -0.92 24.90
C GLU A 214 0.18 -1.71 23.96
N LEU A 215 -1.05 -1.23 23.77
CA LEU A 215 -2.06 -1.88 22.94
C LEU A 215 -2.42 -0.99 21.76
N THR A 216 -2.44 -1.57 20.57
CA THR A 216 -2.87 -0.91 19.33
C THR A 216 -3.94 -1.77 18.65
N ASP A 217 -4.98 -1.13 18.09
CA ASP A 217 -5.90 -1.83 17.20
C ASP A 217 -5.12 -2.36 15.99
N ALA A 218 -5.29 -3.64 15.68
CA ALA A 218 -4.66 -4.26 14.51
C ALA A 218 -5.04 -3.54 13.20
N ARG A 219 -6.27 -3.04 13.11
CA ARG A 219 -6.71 -2.19 12.00
C ARG A 219 -5.88 -0.92 11.92
N ASP A 220 -5.75 -0.20 13.03
CA ASP A 220 -5.07 1.09 13.03
C ASP A 220 -3.58 0.92 12.72
N ARG A 221 -2.94 -0.11 13.30
CA ARG A 221 -1.56 -0.49 12.98
C ARG A 221 -1.38 -0.80 11.50
N LEU A 222 -2.23 -1.64 10.91
CA LEU A 222 -2.16 -1.96 9.48
C LEU A 222 -2.41 -0.71 8.61
N SER A 223 -3.30 0.19 9.04
CA SER A 223 -3.61 1.43 8.32
C SER A 223 -2.44 2.39 8.31
N ALA A 224 -1.70 2.48 9.42
CA ALA A 224 -0.55 3.35 9.58
C ALA A 224 0.52 3.00 8.54
N PHE A 225 0.72 1.72 8.25
CA PHE A 225 1.63 1.26 7.21
C PHE A 225 1.20 1.66 5.79
N PHE A 226 -0.10 1.73 5.51
CA PHE A 226 -0.60 2.22 4.23
C PHE A 226 -0.53 3.74 4.08
N THR A 227 -0.43 4.49 5.18
CA THR A 227 -0.38 5.95 5.14
C THR A 227 0.80 6.47 4.32
N VAL A 228 2.00 5.92 4.48
CA VAL A 228 3.17 6.37 3.71
C VAL A 228 3.02 6.11 2.22
N THR A 229 2.56 4.91 1.86
CA THR A 229 2.29 4.58 0.45
C THR A 229 1.20 5.50 -0.14
N ASN A 230 0.13 5.74 0.61
CA ASN A 230 -0.96 6.61 0.19
C ASN A 230 -0.54 8.08 0.06
N THR A 231 0.34 8.58 0.93
CA THR A 231 0.89 9.93 0.82
C THR A 231 1.71 10.09 -0.45
N TYR A 232 2.58 9.12 -0.76
CA TYR A 232 3.36 9.11 -2.00
C TYR A 232 2.47 9.10 -3.25
N LEU A 233 1.44 8.23 -3.26
CA LEU A 233 0.44 8.19 -4.34
C LEU A 233 -0.32 9.52 -4.45
N SER A 234 -0.59 10.20 -3.33
CA SER A 234 -1.26 11.49 -3.32
C SER A 234 -0.41 12.58 -3.98
N VAL A 235 0.90 12.61 -3.75
CA VAL A 235 1.81 13.54 -4.43
C VAL A 235 1.77 13.35 -5.94
N PHE A 236 1.83 12.11 -6.43
CA PHE A 236 1.72 11.85 -7.86
C PHE A 236 0.35 12.19 -8.45
N MET A 237 -0.73 11.95 -7.72
CA MET A 237 -2.07 12.36 -8.17
C MET A 237 -2.16 13.89 -8.28
N VAL A 238 -1.60 14.63 -7.32
CA VAL A 238 -1.56 16.09 -7.34
C VAL A 238 -0.71 16.58 -8.52
N LEU A 239 0.48 16.03 -8.74
CA LEU A 239 1.33 16.36 -9.89
C LEU A 239 0.64 16.04 -11.23
N GLY A 240 -0.04 14.90 -11.32
CA GLY A 240 -0.84 14.52 -12.48
C GLY A 240 -2.01 15.48 -12.73
N ALA A 241 -2.70 15.91 -11.67
CA ALA A 241 -3.75 16.92 -11.75
C ALA A 241 -3.21 18.28 -12.22
N PHE A 242 -2.07 18.72 -11.71
CA PHE A 242 -1.39 19.92 -12.21
C PHE A 242 -1.02 19.80 -13.68
N GLY A 243 -0.48 18.65 -14.10
CA GLY A 243 -0.19 18.35 -15.51
C GLY A 243 -1.44 18.45 -16.38
N MET A 244 -2.58 17.93 -15.93
CA MET A 244 -3.86 18.07 -16.64
C MET A 244 -4.33 19.52 -16.74
N VAL A 245 -4.28 20.29 -15.65
CA VAL A 245 -4.65 21.71 -15.65
C VAL A 245 -3.79 22.51 -16.63
N LEU A 246 -2.47 22.31 -16.58
CA LEU A 246 -1.53 22.94 -17.51
C LEU A 246 -1.78 22.51 -18.96
N GLY A 247 -2.11 21.23 -19.19
CA GLY A 247 -2.46 20.71 -20.51
C GLY A 247 -3.72 21.37 -21.09
N VAL A 248 -4.79 21.49 -20.30
CA VAL A 248 -6.03 22.16 -20.70
C VAL A 248 -5.81 23.65 -20.95
N ALA A 249 -5.06 24.33 -20.07
CA ALA A 249 -4.73 25.74 -20.22
C ALA A 249 -3.88 25.98 -21.48
N GLY A 250 -2.88 25.11 -21.73
CA GLY A 250 -2.04 25.13 -22.93
C GLY A 250 -2.84 24.93 -24.21
N LEU A 251 -3.81 24.00 -24.22
CA LEU A 251 -4.76 23.85 -25.33
C LEU A 251 -5.53 25.14 -25.58
N GLY A 252 -6.04 25.78 -24.53
CA GLY A 252 -6.71 27.09 -24.63
C GLY A 252 -5.83 28.17 -25.27
N PHE A 253 -4.56 28.23 -24.87
CA PHE A 253 -3.59 29.17 -25.44
C PHE A 253 -3.31 28.89 -26.93
N VAL A 254 -3.07 27.63 -27.31
CA VAL A 254 -2.85 27.23 -28.71
C VAL A 254 -4.07 27.56 -29.58
N LEU A 255 -5.29 27.32 -29.06
CA LEU A 255 -6.54 27.67 -29.73
C LEU A 255 -6.65 29.18 -30.01
N MET A 256 -6.37 29.98 -28.98
CA MET A 256 -6.39 31.44 -29.10
C MET A 256 -5.37 31.93 -30.14
N GLN A 257 -4.17 31.34 -30.15
CA GLN A 257 -3.11 31.70 -31.08
C GLN A 257 -3.44 31.29 -32.52
N ASN A 258 -3.95 30.06 -32.74
CA ASN A 258 -4.39 29.59 -34.06
C ASN A 258 -5.46 30.48 -34.68
N TYR A 259 -6.41 30.97 -33.86
CA TYR A 259 -7.43 31.89 -34.32
C TYR A 259 -6.84 33.22 -34.79
N ARG A 260 -5.90 33.79 -34.03
CA ARG A 260 -5.24 35.06 -34.40
C ARG A 260 -4.53 34.95 -35.75
N PHE A 261 -3.83 33.84 -36.00
CA PHE A 261 -3.15 33.62 -37.27
C PHE A 261 -4.11 33.46 -38.46
N ARG A 262 -5.28 32.86 -38.26
CA ARG A 262 -6.27 32.60 -39.33
C ARG A 262 -7.34 33.67 -39.48
N ARG A 263 -7.21 34.80 -38.79
CA ARG A 263 -8.19 35.90 -38.83
C ARG A 263 -8.42 36.45 -40.24
N ARG A 264 -7.37 36.51 -41.07
CA ARG A 264 -7.45 36.96 -42.48
C ARG A 264 -8.29 36.00 -43.35
N GLU A 265 -8.15 34.70 -43.16
CA GLU A 265 -8.95 33.68 -43.86
C GLU A 265 -10.43 33.78 -43.50
N PHE A 266 -10.74 33.97 -42.21
CA PHE A 266 -12.12 34.18 -41.75
C PHE A 266 -12.73 35.45 -42.32
N GLY A 267 -11.96 36.54 -42.44
CA GLY A 267 -12.38 37.77 -43.09
C GLY A 267 -12.72 37.59 -44.57
N LEU A 268 -11.90 36.84 -45.31
CA LEU A 268 -12.15 36.52 -46.72
C LEU A 268 -13.41 35.66 -46.88
N MET A 269 -13.60 34.63 -46.04
CA MET A 269 -14.81 33.81 -46.08
C MET A 269 -16.08 34.63 -45.83
N LEU A 270 -16.05 35.56 -44.87
CA LEU A 270 -17.17 36.48 -44.62
C LEU A 270 -17.44 37.39 -45.84
N ALA A 271 -16.38 37.91 -46.48
CA ALA A 271 -16.51 38.75 -47.67
C ALA A 271 -17.08 37.99 -48.89
N LEU A 272 -16.83 36.68 -48.98
CA LEU A 272 -17.41 35.78 -49.99
C LEU A 272 -18.85 35.36 -49.67
N GLY A 273 -19.43 35.83 -48.56
CA GLY A 273 -20.82 35.56 -48.18
C GLY A 273 -21.05 34.32 -47.32
N TYR A 274 -20.01 33.74 -46.73
CA TYR A 274 -20.20 32.65 -45.77
C TYR A 274 -20.82 33.15 -44.47
N GLU A 275 -21.81 32.42 -43.95
CA GLU A 275 -22.39 32.71 -42.63
C GLU A 275 -21.39 32.43 -41.50
N GLU A 276 -21.44 33.25 -40.43
CA GLU A 276 -20.65 33.05 -39.20
C GLU A 276 -20.83 31.63 -38.61
N ARG A 277 -22.02 31.04 -38.75
CA ARG A 277 -22.31 29.67 -38.28
C ARG A 277 -21.49 28.62 -39.02
N SER A 278 -21.28 28.81 -40.33
CA SER A 278 -20.52 27.88 -41.16
C SER A 278 -19.04 27.92 -40.79
N ILE A 279 -18.49 29.12 -40.65
CA ILE A 279 -17.11 29.34 -40.19
C ILE A 279 -16.89 28.73 -38.79
N ARG A 280 -17.84 28.94 -37.86
CA ARG A 280 -17.76 28.36 -36.52
C ARG A 280 -17.76 26.83 -36.54
N ARG A 281 -18.54 26.21 -37.43
CA ARG A 281 -18.59 24.74 -37.56
C ARG A 281 -17.25 24.19 -38.00
N VAL A 282 -16.62 24.80 -39.00
CA VAL A 282 -15.29 24.41 -39.49
C VAL A 282 -14.26 24.48 -38.36
N VAL A 283 -14.20 25.62 -37.66
CA VAL A 283 -13.27 25.80 -36.53
C VAL A 283 -13.51 24.76 -35.43
N ILE A 284 -14.77 24.53 -35.02
CA ILE A 284 -15.06 23.51 -34.01
C ILE A 284 -14.63 22.11 -34.48
N SER A 285 -14.92 21.74 -35.72
CA SER A 285 -14.57 20.40 -36.23
C SER A 285 -13.07 20.14 -36.22
N GLU A 286 -12.25 21.10 -36.65
CA GLU A 286 -10.79 20.95 -36.62
C GLU A 286 -10.27 20.77 -35.19
N GLN A 287 -10.79 21.54 -34.24
CA GLN A 287 -10.32 21.48 -32.85
C GLN A 287 -10.78 20.22 -32.13
N VAL A 288 -11.97 19.71 -32.47
CA VAL A 288 -12.44 18.42 -31.97
C VAL A 288 -11.56 17.28 -32.48
N VAL A 289 -11.11 17.34 -33.75
CA VAL A 289 -10.18 16.33 -34.31
C VAL A 289 -8.84 16.36 -33.58
N ILE A 290 -8.28 17.55 -33.32
CA ILE A 290 -7.02 17.70 -32.56
C ILE A 290 -7.18 17.20 -31.12
N LEU A 291 -8.29 17.54 -30.45
CA LEU A 291 -8.59 17.07 -29.10
C LEU A 291 -8.71 15.54 -29.06
N ALA A 292 -9.42 14.95 -30.01
CA ALA A 292 -9.58 13.51 -30.11
C ALA A 292 -8.25 12.79 -30.39
N ALA A 293 -7.43 13.32 -31.30
CA ALA A 293 -6.10 12.78 -31.58
C ALA A 293 -5.19 12.87 -30.35
N GLY A 294 -5.22 13.99 -29.61
CA GLY A 294 -4.49 14.16 -28.36
C GLY A 294 -4.94 13.17 -27.28
N LEU A 295 -6.25 12.96 -27.13
CA LEU A 295 -6.79 11.98 -26.18
C LEU A 295 -6.39 10.55 -26.54
N LEU A 296 -6.46 10.19 -27.83
CA LEU A 296 -6.09 8.85 -28.32
C LEU A 296 -4.60 8.57 -28.14
N THR A 297 -3.74 9.52 -28.53
CA THR A 297 -2.28 9.38 -28.38
C THR A 297 -1.86 9.35 -26.91
N GLY A 298 -2.47 10.18 -26.05
CA GLY A 298 -2.26 10.14 -24.60
C GLY A 298 -2.71 8.81 -23.97
N PHE A 299 -3.87 8.30 -24.39
CA PHE A 299 -4.37 7.00 -23.93
C PHE A 299 -3.47 5.85 -24.37
N ALA A 300 -3.00 5.86 -25.62
CA ALA A 300 -2.04 4.88 -26.13
C ALA A 300 -0.72 4.93 -25.35
N GLY A 301 -0.21 6.13 -25.04
CA GLY A 301 0.98 6.31 -24.20
C GLY A 301 0.79 5.76 -22.78
N ALA A 302 -0.36 6.01 -22.16
CA ALA A 302 -0.70 5.46 -20.84
C ALA A 302 -0.80 3.93 -20.85
N LEU A 303 -1.37 3.34 -21.90
CA LEU A 303 -1.39 1.89 -22.09
C LEU A 303 0.02 1.31 -22.27
N ALA A 304 0.85 1.93 -23.10
CA ALA A 304 2.23 1.49 -23.31
C ALA A 304 3.05 1.52 -22.01
N ALA A 305 2.87 2.56 -21.19
CA ALA A 305 3.54 2.69 -19.90
C ALA A 305 3.06 1.68 -18.85
N THR A 306 1.81 1.22 -18.95
CA THR A 306 1.23 0.24 -18.02
C THR A 306 1.39 -1.21 -18.49
N LEU A 307 1.78 -1.42 -19.74
CA LEU A 307 1.97 -2.74 -20.35
C LEU A 307 2.97 -3.66 -19.61
N PRO A 308 4.10 -3.17 -19.04
CA PRO A 308 5.01 -4.05 -18.29
C PRO A 308 4.39 -4.65 -17.02
N LEU A 309 3.25 -4.12 -16.55
CA LEU A 309 2.55 -4.59 -15.35
C LEU A 309 1.50 -5.67 -15.65
N THR A 310 1.58 -6.36 -16.78
CA THR A 310 0.55 -7.28 -17.32
C THR A 310 0.07 -8.37 -16.36
N GLY A 311 0.92 -8.85 -15.44
CA GLY A 311 0.53 -9.81 -14.40
C GLY A 311 -0.36 -9.25 -13.27
N LYS A 312 -0.50 -7.91 -13.16
CA LYS A 312 -1.25 -7.21 -12.10
C LYS A 312 -2.32 -6.25 -12.68
N LEU A 313 -2.67 -6.37 -13.97
CA LEU A 313 -3.69 -5.53 -14.65
C LEU A 313 -5.11 -5.64 -14.09
N GLN A 314 -5.42 -6.67 -13.28
CA GLN A 314 -6.74 -6.84 -12.66
C GLN A 314 -7.11 -5.73 -11.65
N GLY A 315 -6.20 -4.81 -11.34
CA GLY A 315 -6.42 -3.71 -10.40
C GLY A 315 -6.70 -2.34 -11.02
N ILE A 316 -6.78 -2.18 -12.35
CA ILE A 316 -6.97 -0.85 -12.95
C ILE A 316 -8.39 -0.32 -12.65
N PRO A 317 -8.53 0.86 -12.01
CA PRO A 317 -9.84 1.46 -11.76
C PRO A 317 -10.36 2.14 -13.04
N TRP A 318 -10.88 1.35 -13.98
CA TRP A 318 -11.40 1.82 -15.28
C TRP A 318 -12.39 2.98 -15.16
N ILE A 319 -13.23 2.98 -14.11
CA ILE A 319 -14.15 4.09 -13.83
C ILE A 319 -13.39 5.41 -13.63
N SER A 320 -12.29 5.40 -12.87
CA SER A 320 -11.47 6.60 -12.66
C SER A 320 -10.80 7.05 -13.95
N VAL A 321 -10.32 6.12 -14.79
CA VAL A 321 -9.73 6.43 -16.09
C VAL A 321 -10.75 7.10 -17.01
N ILE A 322 -11.96 6.55 -17.09
CA ILE A 322 -13.07 7.10 -17.89
C ILE A 322 -13.45 8.50 -17.38
N LEU A 323 -13.55 8.69 -16.06
CA LEU A 323 -13.85 10.00 -15.47
C LEU A 323 -12.77 11.03 -15.80
N ILE A 324 -11.49 10.66 -15.73
CA ILE A 324 -10.38 11.55 -16.10
C ILE A 324 -10.47 11.90 -17.59
N ALA A 325 -10.64 10.92 -18.47
CA ALA A 325 -10.77 11.16 -19.91
C ALA A 325 -11.98 12.07 -20.23
N ALA A 326 -13.13 11.82 -19.59
CA ALA A 326 -14.32 12.65 -19.72
C ALA A 326 -14.08 14.08 -19.23
N SER A 327 -13.39 14.25 -18.09
CA SER A 327 -13.07 15.58 -17.55
C SER A 327 -12.18 16.39 -18.48
N VAL A 328 -11.16 15.76 -19.08
CA VAL A 328 -10.28 16.40 -20.07
C VAL A 328 -11.06 16.78 -21.32
N LEU A 329 -11.96 15.91 -21.79
CA LEU A 329 -12.78 16.18 -22.97
C LEU A 329 -13.76 17.34 -22.72
N ILE A 330 -14.44 17.38 -21.56
CA ILE A 330 -15.31 18.48 -21.15
C ILE A 330 -14.52 19.79 -21.02
N ALA A 331 -13.35 19.75 -20.38
CA ALA A 331 -12.49 20.91 -20.20
C ALA A 331 -11.96 21.46 -21.55
N GLY A 332 -11.59 20.56 -22.47
CA GLY A 332 -11.21 20.93 -23.84
C GLY A 332 -12.36 21.58 -24.62
N LEU A 333 -13.54 20.96 -24.61
CA LEU A 333 -14.73 21.50 -25.29
C LEU A 333 -15.18 22.85 -24.71
N THR A 334 -15.14 23.01 -23.40
CA THR A 334 -15.46 24.28 -22.74
C THR A 334 -14.45 25.37 -23.08
N SER A 335 -13.15 25.05 -23.12
CA SER A 335 -12.09 25.97 -23.58
C SER A 335 -12.31 26.43 -25.03
N ILE A 336 -12.64 25.50 -25.94
CA ILE A 336 -12.99 25.82 -27.35
C ILE A 336 -14.21 26.76 -27.39
N PHE A 337 -15.25 26.46 -26.62
CA PHE A 337 -16.47 27.26 -26.59
C PHE A 337 -16.25 28.68 -26.03
N LEU A 338 -15.45 28.81 -24.97
CA LEU A 338 -15.09 30.10 -24.37
C LEU A 338 -14.28 30.97 -25.33
N SER A 339 -13.29 30.38 -26.02
CA SER A 339 -12.50 31.07 -27.04
C SER A 339 -13.38 31.62 -28.17
N LEU A 340 -14.32 30.82 -28.67
CA LEU A 340 -15.30 31.23 -29.69
C LEU A 340 -16.26 32.32 -29.22
N LYS A 341 -16.64 32.33 -27.93
CA LYS A 341 -17.49 33.38 -27.37
C LYS A 341 -16.75 34.71 -27.21
N SER A 342 -15.46 34.68 -26.87
CA SER A 342 -14.63 35.89 -26.74
C SER A 342 -14.54 36.67 -28.06
N ILE A 343 -14.48 35.94 -29.18
CA ILE A 343 -14.40 36.49 -30.54
C ILE A 343 -15.60 37.36 -30.94
N ARG A 344 -16.80 37.05 -30.43
CA ARG A 344 -18.03 37.83 -30.73
C ARG A 344 -17.95 39.31 -30.31
N ARG A 345 -17.01 39.67 -29.44
CA ARG A 345 -16.88 41.04 -28.91
C ARG A 345 -15.89 41.92 -29.69
N GLU A 346 -15.05 41.36 -30.55
CA GLU A 346 -14.17 42.18 -31.39
C GLU A 346 -14.84 42.46 -32.74
N PRO A 347 -15.07 43.73 -33.12
CA PRO A 347 -15.64 44.06 -34.42
C PRO A 347 -14.66 43.64 -35.52
N LEU A 348 -14.93 42.51 -36.16
CA LEU A 348 -14.15 41.96 -37.27
C LEU A 348 -14.00 42.97 -38.42
N LEU A 349 -14.98 43.87 -38.59
CA LEU A 349 -14.95 44.98 -39.55
C LEU A 349 -13.91 46.06 -39.22
N ALA A 350 -13.59 46.30 -37.94
CA ALA A 350 -12.56 47.27 -37.56
C ALA A 350 -11.15 46.76 -37.87
N SER A 351 -10.97 45.44 -37.98
CA SER A 351 -9.69 44.81 -38.32
C SER A 351 -9.33 44.95 -39.80
N LEU A 352 -10.33 45.09 -40.69
CA LEU A 352 -10.12 45.32 -42.13
C LEU A 352 -9.79 46.77 -42.46
N ARG A 353 -9.96 47.70 -41.50
CA ARG A 353 -9.76 49.15 -41.68
C ARG A 353 -8.43 49.65 -41.10
N ARG A 354 -7.61 48.75 -40.53
CA ARG A 354 -6.33 49.09 -39.87
C ARG A 354 -5.09 48.72 -40.69
N GLU A 355 -5.29 48.16 -41.89
CA GLU A 355 -4.35 48.15 -43.01
C GLU A 355 -5.05 48.85 -44.19
#